data_AF-A0A3B0A653-F1
#
_entry.id   AF-A0A3B0A653-F1
#
_cell.length_a   1.000
_cell.length_b   1.000
_cell.length_c   1.000
_cell.angle_alpha   90.00
_cell.angle_beta   90.00
_cell.angle_gamma   90.00
#
_symmetry.space_group_name_H-M   'P 1'
#
loop_
_entity.id
_entity.type
_entity.pdbx_description
1 polymer ?
#
loop_
_entity_poly.entity_id
_entity_poly.type
_entity_poly.pdbx_seq_one_letter_code
_entity_poly.pdbx_strand_id
1 'polypeptide(L)'
;MPVALLPPVTGGSYRSPGTVPLTSGPRYLRGPRNGMWHRPRAAVQYPERLVWTLWCGPAMFDQADQPVLRADETPDGQPVCGTCVGRALGAGQDEVPATLPALTFSPRWLAPPRCPGSRSWDLYERPAGPAHGSVGACLACGDLVALRAFRGWHGYVSAVEHVPGPGLLPGCPFRAWKHIHRRPSGRAGCVCGWHDEPPAGGNGHA
;
A
#
# COMPACT_ATOMS: atom_id res chain seq x y z
N MET A 1 3.04 -21.31 -17.94
CA MET A 1 3.08 -20.57 -19.20
C MET A 1 2.97 -19.07 -18.93
N PRO A 2 3.68 -18.23 -19.70
CA PRO A 2 3.59 -16.78 -19.57
C PRO A 2 2.21 -16.26 -20.01
N VAL A 3 1.77 -15.15 -19.42
CA VAL A 3 0.51 -14.47 -19.75
C VAL A 3 0.77 -13.20 -20.54
N ALA A 4 -0.17 -12.83 -21.41
CA ALA A 4 -0.13 -11.56 -22.10
C ALA A 4 -0.25 -10.40 -21.11
N LEU A 5 0.59 -9.37 -21.27
CA LEU A 5 0.56 -8.16 -20.46
C LEU A 5 -0.13 -7.04 -21.23
N LEU A 6 -0.93 -6.25 -20.52
CA LEU A 6 -1.53 -5.05 -21.08
C LEU A 6 -0.50 -3.91 -21.14
N PRO A 7 -0.71 -2.92 -22.03
CA PRO A 7 0.09 -1.72 -22.03
C PRO A 7 0.10 -1.01 -20.66
N PRO A 8 1.23 -0.41 -20.25
CA PRO A 8 1.30 0.41 -19.04
C PRO A 8 0.41 1.66 -19.21
N VAL A 9 -0.41 1.96 -18.20
CA VAL A 9 -1.39 3.07 -18.25
C VAL A 9 -0.97 4.32 -17.48
N THR A 10 0.16 4.30 -16.77
CA THR A 10 0.61 5.44 -15.94
C THR A 10 1.53 6.36 -16.72
N GLY A 11 0.99 7.48 -17.22
CA GLY A 11 1.65 8.42 -18.13
C GLY A 11 2.96 9.07 -17.68
N GLY A 12 3.38 8.93 -16.41
CA GLY A 12 4.58 9.59 -15.85
C GLY A 12 5.87 8.76 -15.88
N SER A 13 5.80 7.42 -15.89
CA SER A 13 6.97 6.59 -15.55
C SER A 13 7.64 5.89 -16.74
N TYR A 14 6.94 5.67 -17.86
CA TYR A 14 7.46 4.90 -19.02
C TYR A 14 7.98 5.78 -20.16
N ARG A 15 8.11 7.09 -19.96
CA ARG A 15 8.66 8.02 -20.96
C ARG A 15 10.16 8.27 -20.81
N SER A 16 10.82 7.60 -19.87
CA SER A 16 12.26 7.70 -19.70
C SER A 16 12.98 7.00 -20.87
N PRO A 17 14.05 7.60 -21.43
CA PRO A 17 14.87 6.94 -22.44
C PRO A 17 15.35 5.56 -21.97
N GLY A 18 15.33 4.56 -22.86
CA GLY A 18 15.77 3.20 -22.54
C GLY A 18 14.75 2.34 -21.78
N THR A 19 13.49 2.78 -21.67
CA THR A 19 12.43 1.96 -21.07
C THR A 19 11.70 1.11 -22.11
N VAL A 20 11.50 -0.17 -21.80
CA VAL A 20 10.87 -1.14 -22.72
C VAL A 20 9.66 -1.80 -22.04
N PRO A 21 8.43 -1.54 -22.52
CA PRO A 21 7.25 -2.27 -22.07
C PRO A 21 7.34 -3.75 -22.43
N LEU A 22 7.04 -4.63 -21.48
CA LEU A 22 6.96 -6.07 -21.76
C LEU A 22 5.54 -6.43 -22.22
N THR A 23 5.44 -7.34 -23.18
CA THR A 23 4.17 -7.86 -23.72
C THR A 23 3.77 -9.19 -23.11
N SER A 24 4.67 -9.88 -22.41
CA SER A 24 4.41 -11.14 -21.72
C SER A 24 5.17 -11.21 -20.39
N GLY A 25 4.69 -12.04 -19.47
CA GLY A 25 5.32 -12.22 -18.15
C GLY A 25 4.78 -13.44 -17.40
N PRO A 26 5.31 -13.72 -16.19
CA PRO A 26 4.83 -14.83 -15.37
C PRO A 26 3.38 -14.60 -14.95
N ARG A 27 2.67 -15.67 -14.67
CA ARG A 27 1.26 -15.60 -14.26
C ARG A 27 1.12 -14.98 -12.86
N TYR A 28 2.03 -15.31 -11.94
CA TYR A 28 2.01 -14.87 -10.55
C TYR A 28 3.34 -14.26 -10.12
N LEU A 29 3.24 -13.26 -9.24
CA LEU A 29 4.35 -12.53 -8.65
C LEU A 29 4.20 -12.43 -7.14
N ARG A 30 5.30 -12.56 -6.38
CA ARG A 30 5.34 -12.27 -4.95
C ARG A 30 6.61 -11.52 -4.58
N GLY A 31 6.45 -10.31 -4.06
CA GLY A 31 7.54 -9.51 -3.53
C GLY A 31 7.96 -9.95 -2.12
N PRO A 32 9.17 -9.60 -1.66
CA PRO A 32 9.72 -10.07 -0.38
C PRO A 32 8.92 -9.60 0.86
N ARG A 33 8.16 -8.50 0.73
CA ARG A 33 7.32 -7.93 1.80
C ARG A 33 5.83 -8.24 1.63
N ASN A 34 5.47 -9.06 0.64
CA ASN A 34 4.07 -9.39 0.35
C ASN A 34 3.73 -10.77 0.92
N GLY A 35 2.67 -10.81 1.73
CA GLY A 35 2.14 -12.06 2.29
C GLY A 35 1.36 -12.91 1.28
N MET A 36 1.12 -12.41 0.06
CA MET A 36 0.27 -13.05 -0.95
C MET A 36 0.89 -12.96 -2.34
N TRP A 37 0.49 -13.87 -3.23
CA TRP A 37 0.77 -13.79 -4.67
C TRP A 37 -0.18 -12.83 -5.39
N HIS A 38 0.32 -12.19 -6.44
CA HIS A 38 -0.40 -11.21 -7.24
C HIS A 38 -0.30 -11.51 -8.73
N ARG A 39 -1.28 -11.04 -9.52
CA ARG A 39 -1.26 -11.10 -10.99
C ARG A 39 -0.67 -9.81 -11.57
N PRO A 40 0.30 -9.88 -12.49
CA PRO A 40 0.76 -8.72 -13.24
C PRO A 40 -0.29 -8.30 -14.27
N ARG A 41 -0.52 -7.00 -14.36
CA ARG A 41 -1.29 -6.35 -15.41
C ARG A 41 -0.39 -5.89 -16.55
N ALA A 42 0.74 -5.26 -16.21
CA ALA A 42 1.70 -4.68 -17.14
C ALA A 42 3.11 -4.76 -16.53
N ALA A 43 4.14 -4.64 -17.36
CA ALA A 43 5.52 -4.53 -16.88
C ALA A 43 6.36 -3.63 -17.77
N VAL A 44 7.35 -2.98 -17.18
CA VAL A 44 8.29 -2.10 -17.89
C VAL A 44 9.70 -2.40 -17.40
N GLN A 45 10.58 -2.74 -18.35
CA GLN A 45 12.02 -2.83 -18.11
C GLN A 45 12.62 -1.43 -18.15
N TYR A 46 13.27 -1.04 -17.06
CA TYR A 46 14.16 0.12 -16.97
C TYR A 46 15.61 -0.35 -17.06
N PRO A 47 16.59 0.53 -17.34
CA PRO A 47 18.01 0.16 -17.34
C PRO A 47 18.45 -0.51 -16.03
N GLU A 48 17.93 -0.07 -14.89
CA GLU A 48 18.37 -0.49 -13.55
C GLU A 48 17.45 -1.50 -12.86
N ARG A 49 16.23 -1.72 -13.36
CA ARG A 49 15.21 -2.55 -12.68
C ARG A 49 14.05 -2.94 -13.59
N LEU A 50 13.28 -3.92 -13.15
CA LEU A 50 12.01 -4.29 -13.77
C LEU A 50 10.85 -3.89 -12.86
N VAL A 51 9.84 -3.20 -13.40
CA VAL A 51 8.67 -2.76 -12.63
C VAL A 51 7.42 -3.47 -13.12
N TRP A 52 6.77 -4.19 -12.22
CA TRP A 52 5.51 -4.88 -12.45
C TRP A 52 4.34 -4.07 -11.92
N THR A 53 3.39 -3.70 -12.76
CA THR A 53 2.11 -3.13 -12.31
C THR A 53 1.11 -4.25 -12.08
N LEU A 54 0.50 -4.31 -10.90
CA LEU A 54 -0.43 -5.38 -10.53
C LEU A 54 -1.88 -5.00 -10.81
N TRP A 55 -2.73 -6.00 -11.04
CA TRP A 55 -4.17 -5.80 -11.21
C TRP A 55 -4.88 -5.16 -10.00
N CYS A 56 -4.36 -5.38 -8.78
CA CYS A 56 -4.87 -4.74 -7.58
C CYS A 56 -4.47 -3.26 -7.44
N GLY A 57 -3.60 -2.74 -8.32
CA GLY A 57 -3.22 -1.32 -8.40
C GLY A 57 -1.74 -1.02 -8.08
N PRO A 58 -1.14 -1.55 -6.99
CA PRO A 58 0.26 -1.32 -6.65
C PRO A 58 1.25 -1.77 -7.72
N ALA A 59 2.47 -1.25 -7.64
CA ALA A 59 3.62 -1.72 -8.41
C ALA A 59 4.57 -2.55 -7.52
N MET A 60 5.25 -3.54 -8.11
CA MET A 60 6.40 -4.22 -7.52
C MET A 60 7.65 -3.85 -8.30
N PHE A 61 8.73 -3.59 -7.57
CA PHE A 61 10.04 -3.29 -8.12
C PHE A 61 10.91 -4.54 -7.96
N ASP A 62 11.37 -5.07 -9.08
CA ASP A 62 12.22 -6.24 -9.15
C ASP A 62 13.67 -5.77 -9.37
N GLN A 63 14.46 -5.92 -8.32
CA GLN A 63 15.82 -5.38 -8.18
C GLN A 63 16.68 -6.39 -7.41
N ALA A 64 17.99 -6.33 -7.58
CA ALA A 64 18.91 -7.37 -7.10
C ALA A 64 18.82 -7.64 -5.59
N ASP A 65 18.58 -6.62 -4.77
CA ASP A 65 18.45 -6.72 -3.31
C ASP A 65 17.03 -7.11 -2.84
N GLN A 66 16.04 -7.00 -3.71
CA GLN A 66 14.63 -7.30 -3.42
C GLN A 66 13.99 -8.02 -4.62
N PRO A 67 14.45 -9.24 -4.94
CA PRO A 67 13.97 -9.95 -6.12
C PRO A 67 12.50 -10.31 -5.96
N VAL A 68 11.75 -10.19 -7.06
CA VAL A 68 10.36 -10.64 -7.12
C VAL A 68 10.33 -12.12 -7.46
N LEU A 69 9.68 -12.92 -6.63
CA LEU A 69 9.41 -14.32 -6.94
C LEU A 69 8.38 -14.40 -8.07
N ARG A 70 8.62 -15.30 -9.03
CA ARG A 70 7.81 -15.47 -10.23
C ARG A 70 7.34 -16.92 -10.30
N ALA A 71 6.09 -17.13 -10.67
CA ALA A 71 5.56 -18.47 -10.83
C ALA A 71 4.47 -18.51 -11.90
N ASP A 72 4.37 -19.63 -12.60
CA ASP A 72 3.27 -19.90 -13.52
C ASP A 72 2.05 -20.43 -12.77
N GLU A 73 2.27 -21.08 -11.63
CA GLU A 73 1.25 -21.56 -10.72
C GLU A 73 1.68 -21.22 -9.29
N THR A 74 0.75 -20.79 -8.44
CA THR A 74 1.09 -20.53 -7.04
C THR A 74 1.27 -21.85 -6.31
N PRO A 75 2.26 -21.98 -5.40
CA PRO A 75 2.38 -23.18 -4.59
C PRO A 75 1.09 -23.47 -3.80
N ASP A 76 0.77 -24.74 -3.63
CA ASP A 76 -0.47 -25.19 -3.01
C ASP A 76 -0.73 -24.53 -1.66
N GLY A 77 -1.98 -24.08 -1.47
CA GLY A 77 -2.44 -23.42 -0.24
C GLY A 77 -1.89 -22.02 0.00
N GLN A 78 -1.00 -21.49 -0.85
CA GLN A 78 -0.50 -20.12 -0.65
C GLN A 78 -1.55 -19.08 -1.05
N PRO A 79 -1.69 -18.00 -0.27
CA PRO A 79 -2.74 -17.03 -0.50
C PRO A 79 -2.47 -16.20 -1.76
N VAL A 80 -3.51 -16.00 -2.56
CA VAL A 80 -3.48 -15.21 -3.80
C VAL A 80 -4.43 -14.04 -3.68
N CYS A 81 -4.01 -12.86 -4.13
CA CYS A 81 -4.84 -11.67 -4.10
C CYS A 81 -6.09 -11.84 -4.99
N GLY A 82 -7.27 -11.98 -4.36
CA GLY A 82 -8.54 -12.17 -5.06
C GLY A 82 -8.87 -11.03 -6.02
N THR A 83 -8.54 -9.79 -5.67
CA THR A 83 -8.70 -8.62 -6.56
C THR A 83 -7.85 -8.75 -7.82
N CYS A 84 -6.64 -9.29 -7.71
CA CYS A 84 -5.79 -9.50 -8.89
C CYS A 84 -6.38 -10.57 -9.80
N VAL A 85 -6.79 -11.71 -9.25
CA VAL A 85 -7.36 -12.83 -10.01
C VAL A 85 -8.66 -12.41 -10.69
N GLY A 86 -9.61 -11.83 -9.95
CA GLY A 86 -10.91 -11.44 -10.51
C GLY A 86 -10.79 -10.41 -11.63
N ARG A 87 -9.90 -9.42 -11.50
CA ARG A 87 -9.68 -8.42 -12.57
C ARG A 87 -8.93 -8.97 -13.77
N ALA A 88 -7.94 -9.85 -13.57
CA ALA A 88 -7.22 -10.50 -14.66
C ALA A 88 -8.17 -11.36 -15.52
N LEU A 89 -8.98 -12.19 -14.86
CA LEU A 89 -9.98 -13.05 -15.52
C LEU A 89 -11.08 -12.20 -16.19
N GLY A 90 -11.62 -11.21 -15.49
CA GLY A 90 -12.65 -10.32 -16.05
C GLY A 90 -12.16 -9.47 -17.23
N ALA A 91 -10.85 -9.27 -17.36
CA ALA A 91 -10.23 -8.60 -18.50
C ALA A 91 -9.80 -9.55 -19.63
N GLY A 92 -10.07 -10.86 -19.51
CA GLY A 92 -9.70 -11.86 -20.51
C GLY A 92 -8.19 -12.09 -20.64
N GLN A 93 -7.39 -11.77 -19.60
CA GLN A 93 -5.95 -12.02 -19.61
C GLN A 93 -5.62 -13.52 -19.55
N ASP A 94 -6.56 -14.32 -19.06
CA ASP A 94 -6.44 -15.74 -18.83
C ASP A 94 -7.83 -16.38 -18.90
N GLU A 95 -7.87 -17.67 -19.17
CA GLU A 95 -9.09 -18.45 -19.05
C GLU A 95 -9.45 -18.66 -17.58
N VAL A 96 -10.75 -18.80 -17.29
CA VAL A 96 -11.20 -19.12 -15.94
C VAL A 96 -10.79 -20.56 -15.62
N PRO A 97 -9.92 -20.79 -14.61
CA PRO A 97 -9.45 -22.13 -14.31
C PRO A 97 -10.59 -22.96 -13.69
N ALA A 98 -10.53 -24.29 -13.87
CA ALA A 98 -11.48 -25.21 -13.25
C ALA A 98 -11.49 -25.13 -11.71
N THR A 99 -10.32 -24.86 -11.13
CA THR A 99 -10.13 -24.67 -9.69
C THR A 99 -9.48 -23.32 -9.43
N LEU A 100 -10.08 -22.51 -8.56
CA LEU A 100 -9.49 -21.24 -8.14
C LEU A 100 -8.42 -21.49 -7.06
N PRO A 101 -7.30 -20.73 -7.07
CA PRO A 101 -6.32 -20.81 -5.99
C PRO A 101 -6.89 -20.27 -4.68
N ALA A 102 -6.14 -20.36 -3.58
CA ALA A 102 -6.56 -19.86 -2.26
C ALA A 102 -6.71 -18.32 -2.25
N LEU A 103 -7.87 -17.83 -2.70
CA LEU A 103 -8.13 -16.41 -2.86
C LEU A 103 -8.30 -15.73 -1.50
N THR A 104 -7.45 -14.75 -1.23
CA THR A 104 -7.58 -13.84 -0.11
C THR A 104 -8.08 -12.50 -0.61
N PHE A 105 -9.22 -12.06 -0.08
CA PHE A 105 -9.71 -10.71 -0.29
C PHE A 105 -9.41 -9.88 0.95
N SER A 106 -8.75 -8.74 0.77
CA SER A 106 -8.67 -7.71 1.82
C SER A 106 -9.71 -6.64 1.47
N PRO A 107 -10.96 -6.79 1.94
CA PRO A 107 -12.03 -5.88 1.57
C PRO A 107 -11.64 -4.45 1.97
N ARG A 108 -11.64 -3.58 0.98
CA ARG A 108 -11.22 -2.18 1.13
C ARG A 108 -12.07 -1.44 2.17
N TRP A 109 -13.34 -1.82 2.29
CA TRP A 109 -14.37 -1.13 3.07
C TRP A 109 -14.67 -1.79 4.42
N LEU A 110 -14.03 -2.91 4.75
CA LEU A 110 -14.05 -3.40 6.14
C LEU A 110 -12.98 -2.67 6.93
N ALA A 111 -13.25 -2.51 8.23
CA ALA A 111 -12.25 -2.01 9.17
C ALA A 111 -10.96 -2.83 9.01
N PRO A 112 -9.79 -2.17 8.91
CA PRO A 112 -8.55 -2.86 8.64
C PRO A 112 -8.16 -3.70 9.86
N PRO A 113 -7.54 -4.88 9.69
CA PRO A 113 -7.04 -5.68 10.81
C PRO A 113 -5.87 -4.99 11.54
N ARG A 114 -5.32 -3.93 10.95
CA ARG A 114 -4.20 -3.14 11.47
C ARG A 114 -4.54 -1.66 11.41
N CYS A 115 -4.27 -0.93 12.48
CA CYS A 115 -4.56 0.50 12.55
C CYS A 115 -3.81 1.27 11.46
N PRO A 116 -4.43 2.27 10.81
CA PRO A 116 -3.74 3.09 9.81
C PRO A 116 -2.53 3.82 10.37
N GLY A 117 -2.59 4.21 11.65
CA GLY A 117 -1.47 4.82 12.38
C GLY A 117 -0.24 3.93 12.47
N SER A 118 -0.38 2.61 12.39
CA SER A 118 0.78 1.69 12.36
C SER A 118 1.64 1.81 11.09
N ARG A 119 1.15 2.46 10.04
CA ARG A 119 1.85 2.56 8.74
C ARG A 119 2.49 3.92 8.48
N SER A 120 2.23 4.91 9.32
CA SER A 120 2.62 6.29 9.04
C SER A 120 3.19 6.96 10.28
N TRP A 121 4.33 7.61 10.11
CA TRP A 121 5.05 8.24 11.21
C TRP A 121 4.42 9.59 11.63
N ASP A 122 3.54 10.16 10.81
CA ASP A 122 2.84 11.42 11.09
C ASP A 122 1.50 11.21 11.80
N LEU A 123 1.07 9.97 12.03
CA LEU A 123 -0.23 9.64 12.63
C LEU A 123 -0.16 9.35 14.13
N TYR A 124 0.83 9.90 14.82
CA TYR A 124 0.90 9.86 16.27
C TYR A 124 1.37 11.19 16.84
N GLU A 125 0.92 11.50 18.05
CA GLU A 125 1.41 12.63 18.83
C GLU A 125 2.01 12.12 20.13
N ARG A 126 3.10 12.74 20.57
CA ARG A 126 3.64 12.47 21.90
C ARG A 126 2.74 13.17 22.92
N PRO A 127 2.22 12.46 23.94
CA PRO A 127 1.47 13.10 25.01
C PRO A 127 2.31 14.19 25.67
N ALA A 128 1.69 15.32 26.02
CA ALA A 128 2.34 16.35 26.83
C ALA A 128 2.61 15.79 28.24
N GLY A 129 3.87 15.79 28.66
CA GLY A 129 4.26 15.36 30.00
C GLY A 129 5.64 14.69 30.04
N PRO A 130 6.18 14.44 31.24
CA PRO A 130 7.50 13.86 31.44
C PRO A 130 7.59 12.35 31.07
N ALA A 131 6.50 11.73 30.62
CA ALA A 131 6.47 10.32 30.25
C ALA A 131 7.26 10.05 28.95
N HIS A 132 8.53 9.74 29.19
CA HIS A 132 9.58 9.36 28.26
C HIS A 132 9.15 8.46 27.08
N GLY A 133 9.14 9.05 25.88
CA GLY A 133 9.73 8.54 24.64
C GLY A 133 9.22 7.23 24.00
N SER A 134 8.39 6.45 24.69
CA SER A 134 8.05 5.07 24.35
C SER A 134 6.55 4.84 24.12
N VAL A 135 5.71 5.86 24.31
CA VAL A 135 4.27 5.83 24.05
C VAL A 135 3.81 7.07 23.30
N GLY A 136 2.81 6.93 22.44
CA GLY A 136 2.24 7.97 21.60
C GLY A 136 0.73 7.82 21.48
N ALA A 137 -0.01 8.93 21.36
CA ALA A 137 -1.42 8.90 21.02
C ALA A 137 -1.58 8.70 19.52
N CYS A 138 -2.27 7.63 19.10
CA CYS A 138 -2.53 7.37 17.70
C CYS A 138 -3.65 8.30 17.20
N LEU A 139 -3.34 9.17 16.25
CA LEU A 139 -4.32 10.11 15.68
C LEU A 139 -5.42 9.41 14.88
N ALA A 140 -5.19 8.17 14.43
CA ALA A 140 -6.14 7.41 13.62
C ALA A 140 -7.22 6.69 14.43
N CYS A 141 -6.95 6.31 15.69
CA CYS A 141 -7.92 5.58 16.53
C CYS A 141 -8.06 6.11 17.97
N GLY A 142 -7.23 7.07 18.39
CA GLY A 142 -7.25 7.67 19.71
C GLY A 142 -6.48 6.91 20.79
N ASP A 143 -6.10 5.66 20.55
CA ASP A 143 -5.42 4.83 21.55
C ASP A 143 -3.99 5.29 21.85
N LEU A 144 -3.54 5.06 23.07
CA LEU A 144 -2.12 5.12 23.42
C LEU A 144 -1.42 3.85 22.94
N VAL A 145 -0.36 4.03 22.16
CA VAL A 145 0.37 2.94 21.51
C VAL A 145 1.85 3.04 21.79
N ALA A 146 2.51 1.90 21.90
CA ALA A 146 3.96 1.85 22.03
C ALA A 146 4.64 2.48 20.80
N LEU A 147 5.69 3.24 21.04
CA LEU A 147 6.54 3.83 20.02
C LEU A 147 7.88 3.10 19.98
N ARG A 148 8.37 2.83 18.77
CA ARG A 148 9.70 2.27 18.53
C ARG A 148 10.55 3.25 17.73
N ALA A 149 11.80 3.40 18.11
CA ALA A 149 12.79 4.10 17.31
C ALA A 149 13.25 3.21 16.15
N PHE A 150 13.24 3.74 14.93
CA PHE A 150 13.87 3.12 13.78
C PHE A 150 15.21 3.79 13.51
N ARG A 151 16.29 3.00 13.54
CA ARG A 151 17.62 3.46 13.12
C ARG A 151 17.74 3.26 11.61
N GLY A 152 17.47 4.33 10.85
CA GLY A 152 17.66 4.42 9.41
C GLY A 152 18.31 5.75 9.02
N TRP A 153 18.49 6.01 7.72
CA TRP A 153 19.17 7.21 7.19
C TRP A 153 18.59 8.53 7.74
N HIS A 154 17.29 8.55 8.01
CA HIS A 154 16.63 9.57 8.82
C HIS A 154 16.05 8.86 10.05
N GLY A 155 16.67 8.98 11.22
CA GLY A 155 16.11 8.37 12.43
C GLY A 155 14.70 8.90 12.68
N TYR A 156 13.71 8.01 12.75
CA TYR A 156 12.33 8.37 13.06
C TYR A 156 11.77 7.45 14.13
N VAL A 157 10.71 7.90 14.79
CA VAL A 157 9.91 7.09 15.69
C VAL A 157 8.68 6.62 14.91
N SER A 158 8.16 5.43 15.19
CA SER A 158 6.81 5.08 14.74
C SER A 158 6.08 4.28 15.78
N ALA A 159 4.75 4.29 15.68
CA ALA A 159 3.94 3.33 16.43
C ALA A 159 4.38 1.90 16.10
N VAL A 160 4.45 1.07 17.12
CA VAL A 160 4.43 -0.39 16.96
C VAL A 160 3.09 -0.78 16.32
N GLU A 161 3.13 -1.80 15.49
CA GLU A 161 1.93 -2.32 14.83
C GLU A 161 0.87 -2.72 15.88
N HIS A 162 -0.36 -2.25 15.70
CA HIS A 162 -1.47 -2.48 16.64
C HIS A 162 -2.80 -2.62 15.89
N VAL A 163 -3.77 -3.26 16.55
CA VAL A 163 -5.16 -3.34 16.06
C VAL A 163 -5.85 -1.99 16.21
N PRO A 164 -6.82 -1.63 15.35
CA PRO A 164 -7.54 -0.37 15.52
C PRO A 164 -8.34 -0.32 16.83
N GLY A 165 -8.20 0.79 17.55
CA GLY A 165 -9.03 1.11 18.70
C GLY A 165 -10.49 1.44 18.37
N PRO A 166 -11.35 1.58 19.39
CA PRO A 166 -12.77 1.89 19.21
C PRO A 166 -13.02 3.26 18.56
N GLY A 167 -12.06 4.19 18.67
CA GLY A 167 -12.12 5.52 18.05
C GLY A 167 -11.59 5.58 16.62
N LEU A 168 -11.47 4.44 15.91
CA LEU A 168 -10.99 4.40 14.53
C LEU A 168 -11.78 5.36 13.64
N LEU A 169 -11.09 6.32 13.02
CA LEU A 169 -11.68 7.26 12.08
C LEU A 169 -12.40 6.54 10.93
N PRO A 170 -13.47 7.12 10.37
CA PRO A 170 -14.12 6.56 9.18
C PRO A 170 -13.13 6.45 8.01
N GLY A 171 -13.30 5.42 7.19
CA GLY A 171 -12.49 5.24 5.99
C GLY A 171 -12.72 6.37 4.98
N CYS A 172 -11.65 6.79 4.29
CA CYS A 172 -11.74 7.75 3.19
C CYS A 172 -12.70 7.25 2.08
N PRO A 173 -13.65 8.04 1.58
CA PRO A 173 -14.64 7.58 0.59
C PRO A 173 -14.04 7.13 -0.74
N PHE A 174 -12.79 7.51 -1.03
CA PHE A 174 -12.08 7.08 -2.23
C PHE A 174 -11.11 5.94 -1.97
N ARG A 175 -10.44 5.91 -0.81
CA ARG A 175 -9.29 5.02 -0.53
C ARG A 175 -9.35 4.29 0.81
N ALA A 176 -10.51 4.33 1.45
CA ALA A 176 -10.78 3.81 2.78
C ALA A 176 -9.66 4.20 3.75
N TRP A 177 -9.23 3.29 4.60
CA TRP A 177 -8.16 3.56 5.55
C TRP A 177 -6.76 3.64 4.95
N LYS A 178 -6.56 3.43 3.63
CA LYS A 178 -5.23 3.49 2.98
C LYS A 178 -4.71 4.91 2.71
N HIS A 179 -5.50 5.94 2.99
CA HIS A 179 -5.17 7.34 2.71
C HIS A 179 -5.63 8.27 3.83
N ILE A 180 -5.52 7.77 5.05
CA ILE A 180 -5.61 8.58 6.26
C ILE A 180 -4.22 9.12 6.54
N HIS A 181 -4.08 10.43 6.64
CA HIS A 181 -2.82 11.14 6.90
C HIS A 181 -3.08 12.28 7.88
N ARG A 182 -2.02 12.86 8.44
CA ARG A 182 -2.15 14.09 9.22
C ARG A 182 -2.45 15.26 8.29
N ARG A 183 -3.53 15.97 8.59
CA ARG A 183 -3.96 17.19 7.92
C ARG A 183 -3.16 18.40 8.46
N PRO A 184 -3.01 19.53 7.74
CA PRO A 184 -2.42 20.76 8.28
C PRO A 184 -3.06 21.24 9.57
N SER A 185 -4.35 20.96 9.81
CA SER A 185 -5.02 21.22 11.10
C SER A 185 -4.52 20.35 12.26
N GLY A 186 -3.56 19.46 12.04
CA GLY A 186 -3.01 18.53 13.03
C GLY A 186 -3.83 17.25 13.22
N ARG A 187 -5.07 17.21 12.75
CA ARG A 187 -5.96 16.03 12.86
C ARG A 187 -5.66 14.98 11.80
N ALA A 188 -5.90 13.70 12.09
CA ALA A 188 -5.86 12.68 11.04
C ALA A 188 -7.16 12.67 10.22
N GLY A 189 -7.06 12.38 8.93
CA GLY A 189 -8.23 12.25 8.06
C GLY A 189 -7.89 11.86 6.62
N CYS A 190 -8.91 11.63 5.80
CA CYS A 190 -8.77 11.40 4.36
C CYS A 190 -8.16 12.64 3.69
N VAL A 191 -7.14 12.47 2.84
CA VAL A 191 -6.52 13.56 2.07
C VAL A 191 -6.74 13.43 0.56
N CYS A 192 -7.65 12.55 0.13
CA CYS A 192 -8.06 12.49 -1.27
C CYS A 192 -8.90 13.71 -1.65
N GLY A 193 -8.58 14.34 -2.78
CA GLY A 193 -9.33 15.51 -3.27
C GLY A 193 -9.11 16.79 -2.45
N TRP A 194 -8.10 16.79 -1.58
CA TRP A 194 -7.70 17.99 -0.87
C TRP A 194 -6.94 18.94 -1.78
N HIS A 195 -7.60 20.05 -2.12
CA HIS A 195 -6.97 21.33 -2.40
C HIS A 195 -6.82 22.05 -1.07
N ASP A 196 -5.70 22.74 -0.87
CA ASP A 196 -5.28 23.37 0.39
C ASP A 196 -6.43 24.06 1.14
N GLU A 197 -6.92 23.46 2.23
CA GLU A 197 -7.62 24.25 3.24
C GLU A 197 -6.55 25.14 3.92
N PRO A 198 -6.72 26.47 3.93
CA PRO A 198 -5.77 27.34 4.61
C PRO A 198 -5.70 26.95 6.10
N PRO A 199 -4.53 27.05 6.74
CA PRO A 199 -4.37 26.69 8.14
C PRO A 199 -5.37 27.46 8.99
N ALA A 200 -6.11 26.72 9.83
CA ALA A 200 -7.02 27.31 10.80
C ALA A 200 -6.19 28.11 11.82
N GLY A 201 -6.29 29.44 11.75
CA GLY A 201 -5.76 30.34 12.78
C GLY A 201 -4.67 31.28 12.31
N GLY A 202 -5.02 32.25 11.45
CA GLY A 202 -4.35 33.55 11.50
C GLY A 202 -4.86 34.28 12.74
N ASN A 203 -4.05 34.35 13.79
CA ASN A 203 -4.33 35.25 14.90
C ASN A 203 -4.28 36.68 14.36
N GLY A 204 -5.46 37.28 14.20
CA GLY A 204 -5.58 38.73 14.11
C GLY A 204 -5.14 39.33 15.43
N HIS A 205 -3.97 39.94 15.44
CA HIS A 205 -3.70 41.07 16.32
C HIS A 205 -3.36 42.26 15.42
N ALA A 206 -4.24 43.26 15.55
CA ALA A 206 -4.01 44.64 15.15
C ALA A 206 -2.79 45.22 15.87
#